data_AF-A0A923ZBV8-F1
#
_entry.id   AF-A0A923ZBV8-F1
#
_cell.length_a   1.000
_cell.length_b   1.000
_cell.length_c   1.000
_cell.angle_alpha   90.00
_cell.angle_beta   90.00
_cell.angle_gamma   90.00
#
_symmetry.space_group_name_H-M   'P 1'
#
loop_
_entity.id
_entity.type
_entity.pdbx_description
1 polymer ?
#
loop_
_entity_poly.entity_id
_entity_poly.type
_entity_poly.pdbx_seq_one_letter_code
_entity_poly.pdbx_strand_id
1 'polypeptide(L)' 'RLAGSWPGSIFTQPPVSLPAGQFGLGHGSGAHAPNEYFVIESSTSKVEGLAGCTMGFVDFLYEMAAIS' A
#
# COMPACT_ATOMS: atom_id res chain seq x y z
N ARG A 1 8.84 13.86 -1.74
CA ARG A 1 7.46 14.41 -1.76
C ARG A 1 6.68 13.59 -2.78
N LEU A 2 5.75 12.75 -2.33
CA LEU A 2 4.77 12.16 -3.24
C LEU A 2 3.78 13.27 -3.63
N ALA A 3 3.37 13.31 -4.90
CA ALA A 3 2.26 14.16 -5.32
C ALA A 3 0.97 13.46 -4.88
N GLY A 4 0.40 13.88 -3.75
CA GLY A 4 -0.81 13.28 -3.19
C GLY A 4 -1.04 13.72 -1.76
N SER A 5 -2.27 14.11 -1.43
CA SER A 5 -2.67 14.62 -0.11
C SER A 5 -3.00 13.49 0.88
N TRP A 6 -2.20 12.43 0.93
CA TRP A 6 -2.44 11.34 1.88
C TRP A 6 -2.56 11.93 3.30
N PRO A 7 -3.66 11.64 4.04
CA PRO A 7 -3.96 12.29 5.32
C PRO A 7 -3.09 11.78 6.49
N GLY A 8 -1.83 11.44 6.22
CA GLY A 8 -0.90 10.87 7.20
C GLY A 8 -0.65 11.75 8.42
N SER A 9 -0.78 13.07 8.27
CA SER A 9 -0.63 14.02 9.37
C SER A 9 -1.60 13.76 10.54
N ILE A 10 -2.77 13.16 10.28
CA ILE A 10 -3.73 12.78 11.33
C ILE A 10 -3.14 11.73 12.30
N PHE A 11 -2.21 10.89 11.83
CA PHE A 11 -1.55 9.87 12.64
C PHE A 11 -0.21 10.35 13.21
N THR A 12 0.53 11.14 12.44
CA THR A 12 1.90 11.54 12.79
C THR A 12 1.99 12.83 13.61
N GLN A 13 0.89 13.57 13.77
CA GLN A 13 0.79 14.75 14.65
C GLN A 13 0.00 14.44 15.94
N PRO A 14 0.08 15.30 16.98
CA PRO A 14 -0.74 15.16 18.17
C PRO A 14 -2.25 15.09 17.84
N PRO A 15 -3.04 14.28 18.57
CA PRO A 15 -2.68 13.56 19.79
C PRO A 15 -2.07 12.17 19.57
N VAL A 16 -2.11 11.62 18.36
CA VAL A 16 -1.66 10.24 18.09
C VAL A 16 -0.13 10.16 18.07
N SER A 17 0.52 11.05 17.31
CA SER A 17 1.99 11.18 17.25
C SER A 17 2.75 9.85 16.98
N LEU A 18 2.18 8.95 16.17
CA LEU A 18 2.81 7.66 15.83
C LEU A 18 3.37 7.68 14.39
N PRO A 19 4.50 6.99 14.12
CA PRO A 19 4.98 6.79 12.76
C PRO A 19 3.94 6.09 11.88
N ALA A 20 3.75 6.57 10.65
CA ALA A 20 2.86 5.98 9.68
C ALA A 20 3.59 5.82 8.34
N GLY A 21 3.43 4.65 7.72
CA GLY A 21 4.01 4.30 6.42
C GLY A 21 2.95 3.78 5.47
N GLN A 22 3.29 3.80 4.18
CA GLN A 22 2.48 3.17 3.12
C GLN A 22 3.35 2.14 2.41
N PHE A 23 2.76 1.01 2.07
CA PHE A 23 3.38 0.01 1.22
C PHE A 23 2.31 -0.70 0.39
N GLY A 24 2.76 -1.40 -0.64
CA GLY A 24 1.93 -2.24 -1.49
C GLY A 24 2.82 -2.92 -2.52
N LEU A 25 2.46 -4.14 -2.92
CA LEU A 25 3.25 -4.94 -3.87
C LEU A 25 2.74 -4.82 -5.32
N GLY A 26 1.63 -4.12 -5.52
CA GLY A 26 0.93 -4.03 -6.78
C GLY A 26 1.28 -2.80 -7.60
N HIS A 27 0.56 -2.67 -8.71
CA HIS A 27 0.66 -1.49 -9.56
C HIS A 27 -0.72 -1.00 -9.99
N GLY A 28 -0.88 0.31 -9.87
CA GLY A 28 -1.98 1.07 -10.44
C GLY A 28 -1.49 2.48 -10.75
N SER A 29 -2.16 3.15 -11.68
CA SER A 29 -1.81 4.51 -12.06
C SER A 29 -3.03 5.24 -12.59
N GLY A 30 -2.89 6.55 -12.80
CA GLY A 30 -3.98 7.40 -13.27
C GLY A 30 -5.06 7.64 -12.22
N ALA A 31 -4.75 7.53 -10.93
CA ALA A 31 -5.71 7.82 -9.86
C ALA A 31 -6.36 9.19 -10.10
N HIS A 32 -7.70 9.23 -10.10
CA HIS A 32 -8.51 10.41 -10.40
C HIS A 32 -8.53 10.85 -11.88
N ALA A 33 -8.17 9.98 -12.82
CA ALA A 33 -8.26 10.21 -14.26
C ALA A 33 -9.05 9.10 -14.98
N PRO A 34 -9.63 9.34 -16.18
CA PRO A 34 -10.41 8.33 -16.89
C PRO A 34 -9.64 7.05 -17.29
N ASN A 35 -8.31 7.13 -17.30
CA ASN A 35 -7.42 6.01 -17.55
C ASN A 35 -6.87 5.38 -16.27
N GLU A 36 -7.57 5.56 -15.14
CA GLU A 36 -7.26 4.89 -13.89
C GLU A 36 -7.31 3.36 -14.07
N TYR A 37 -6.30 2.67 -13.56
CA TYR A 37 -6.24 1.21 -13.61
C TYR A 37 -5.49 0.62 -12.43
N PHE A 38 -5.75 -0.67 -12.19
CA PHE A 38 -5.03 -1.52 -11.25
C PHE A 38 -4.79 -2.90 -11.85
N VAL A 39 -3.63 -3.52 -11.59
CA VAL A 39 -3.28 -4.85 -12.10
C VAL A 39 -3.99 -5.93 -11.29
N ILE A 40 -4.88 -6.69 -11.93
CA ILE A 40 -5.56 -7.83 -11.30
C ILE A 40 -4.70 -9.09 -11.37
N GLU A 41 -4.23 -9.43 -12.57
CA GLU A 41 -3.32 -10.55 -12.84
C GLU A 41 -2.03 -10.02 -13.43
N SER A 42 -0.90 -10.40 -12.85
CA SER A 42 0.42 -9.97 -13.34
C SER A 42 1.00 -10.98 -14.31
N SER A 43 1.50 -10.50 -15.44
CA SER A 43 2.26 -11.31 -16.41
C SER A 43 3.78 -11.26 -16.17
N THR A 44 4.23 -10.58 -15.11
CA THR A 44 5.65 -10.41 -14.79
C THR A 44 5.90 -10.60 -13.30
N SER A 45 7.13 -10.98 -12.93
CA SER A 45 7.51 -11.13 -11.52
C SER A 45 7.89 -9.81 -10.81
N LYS A 46 7.66 -8.66 -11.44
CA LYS A 46 8.10 -7.35 -10.92
C LYS A 46 7.07 -6.66 -10.03
N VAL A 47 5.79 -6.98 -10.24
CA VAL A 47 4.65 -6.41 -9.51
C VAL A 47 3.66 -7.54 -9.27
N GLU A 48 3.02 -7.51 -8.11
CA GLU A 48 1.98 -8.47 -7.77
C GLU A 48 0.64 -8.11 -8.42
N GLY A 49 -0.16 -9.14 -8.72
CA GLY A 49 -1.58 -8.99 -9.01
C GLY A 49 -2.37 -8.72 -7.73
N LEU A 50 -3.68 -8.57 -7.84
CA LEU A 50 -4.55 -8.27 -6.71
C LEU A 50 -4.43 -9.32 -5.58
N ALA A 51 -4.41 -10.61 -5.93
CA ALA A 51 -4.28 -11.69 -4.96
C ALA A 51 -2.94 -11.62 -4.20
N GLY A 52 -1.82 -11.43 -4.91
CA GLY A 52 -0.49 -11.30 -4.31
C GLY A 52 -0.35 -10.04 -3.45
N CYS A 53 -0.99 -8.93 -3.85
CA CYS A 53 -1.07 -7.72 -3.04
C CYS A 53 -1.78 -7.96 -1.71
N THR A 54 -2.94 -8.63 -1.74
CA THR A 54 -3.70 -8.99 -0.53
C THR A 54 -2.88 -9.90 0.36
N MET A 55 -2.26 -10.94 -0.19
CA MET A 55 -1.39 -11.83 0.58
C MET A 55 -0.18 -11.11 1.16
N GLY A 56 0.40 -10.13 0.47
CA GLY A 56 1.49 -9.33 1.02
C GLY A 56 1.11 -8.57 2.31
N PHE A 57 -0.14 -8.12 2.46
CA PHE A 57 -0.61 -7.57 3.73
C PHE A 57 -0.79 -8.65 4.79
N VAL A 58 -1.30 -9.83 4.42
CA VAL A 58 -1.45 -10.98 5.34
C VAL A 58 -0.08 -11.42 5.86
N ASP A 59 0.89 -11.60 4.96
CA ASP A 59 2.26 -12.00 5.29
C ASP A 59 2.92 -10.95 6.19
N PHE A 60 2.79 -9.67 5.86
CA PHE A 60 3.31 -8.59 6.71
C PHE A 60 2.72 -8.66 8.13
N LEU A 61 1.40 -8.81 8.27
CA LEU A 61 0.76 -8.89 9.59
C LEU A 61 1.16 -10.15 10.35
N TYR A 62 1.32 -11.28 9.66
CA TYR A 62 1.77 -12.54 10.24
C TYR A 62 3.22 -12.43 10.76
N GLU A 63 4.14 -11.88 9.97
CA GLU A 63 5.52 -11.65 10.37
C GLU A 63 5.62 -10.67 11.54
N MET A 64 4.84 -9.59 11.53
CA MET A 64 4.78 -8.64 12.64
C MET A 64 4.29 -9.30 13.94
N ALA A 65 3.34 -10.23 13.85
CA ALA A 65 2.86 -10.99 15.01
C ALA A 65 3.87 -12.05 15.49
N ALA A 66 4.70 -12.59 14.60
CA ALA A 66 5.74 -13.55 14.96
C ALA A 66 6.92 -12.92 15.72
N ILE A 67 7.17 -11.63 15.50
CA ILE A 67 8.25 -10.87 16.15
C ILE A 67 7.79 -10.02 17.35
N SER A 68 6.49 -9.95 17.62
CA SER A 68 5.89 -9.16 18.71
C SER A 68 5.89 -9.86 20.05
#